data_AF-B1FFG0-F1
#
_entry.id   AF-B1FFG0-F1
#
_cell.length_a   1.000
_cell.length_b   1.000
_cell.length_c   1.000
_cell.angle_alpha   90.00
_cell.angle_beta   90.00
_cell.angle_gamma   90.00
#
_symmetry.space_group_name_H-M   'P 1'
#
loop_
_entity.id
_entity.type
_entity.pdbx_description
1 polymer ?
#
loop_
_entity_poly.entity_id
_entity_poly.type
_entity_poly.pdbx_seq_one_letter_code
_entity_poly.pdbx_strand_id
1 'polypeptide(L)'
;MPCPTRTVRVRPLLASLCSIAAFYGAPADAQEFSLFAGSLWGGGDRSYAWAFDYQEGLSAHTALGFTWYNEGHIPNHHRDGQAVQFWGRVPLENRRFVLSAGVGPYR
;
A
#
# COMPACT_ATOMS: atom_id res chain seq x y z
N MET A 1 33.86 -37.38 33.88
CA MET A 1 32.90 -36.25 33.93
C MET A 1 32.72 -35.71 32.52
N PRO A 2 31.53 -35.78 31.90
CA PRO A 2 31.29 -35.08 30.63
C PRO A 2 30.89 -33.62 30.87
N CYS A 3 31.52 -32.70 30.13
CA CYS A 3 31.21 -31.27 30.09
C CYS A 3 29.92 -31.04 29.30
N PRO A 4 28.96 -30.21 29.75
CA PRO A 4 27.75 -29.93 28.99
C PRO A 4 28.03 -28.89 27.90
N THR A 5 27.99 -29.31 26.63
CA THR A 5 27.92 -28.41 25.48
C THR A 5 26.57 -27.70 25.46
N ARG A 6 26.57 -26.40 25.79
CA ARG A 6 25.40 -25.52 25.71
C ARG A 6 25.14 -25.19 24.24
N THR A 7 24.19 -25.88 23.61
CA THR A 7 23.69 -25.55 22.27
C THR A 7 22.94 -24.22 22.34
N VAL A 8 23.64 -23.13 22.05
CA VAL A 8 23.01 -21.82 21.85
C VAL A 8 22.12 -21.93 20.62
N ARG A 9 20.79 -21.78 20.81
CA ARG A 9 19.84 -21.67 19.71
C ARG A 9 20.09 -20.33 19.01
N VAL A 10 20.91 -20.34 17.97
CA VAL A 10 21.26 -19.15 17.16
C VAL A 10 20.07 -18.65 16.31
N ARG A 11 19.09 -19.53 16.01
CA ARG A 11 17.93 -19.23 15.15
C ARG A 11 16.91 -18.22 15.72
N PRO A 12 16.45 -18.28 16.99
CA PRO A 12 15.51 -17.29 17.52
C PRO A 12 16.13 -15.90 17.70
N LEU A 13 17.42 -15.82 18.00
CA LEU A 13 18.13 -14.55 18.19
C LEU A 13 18.18 -13.73 16.89
N LEU A 14 18.52 -14.38 15.77
CA LEU A 14 18.49 -13.75 14.44
C LEU A 14 17.08 -13.30 14.04
N ALA A 15 16.06 -14.12 14.29
CA ALA A 15 14.66 -13.76 14.00
C ALA A 15 14.19 -12.54 14.82
N SER A 16 14.56 -12.48 16.11
CA SER A 16 14.27 -11.33 16.97
C SER A 16 15.03 -10.08 16.51
N LEU A 17 16.30 -10.21 16.12
CA LEU A 17 17.11 -9.10 15.59
C LEU A 17 16.54 -8.54 14.28
N CYS A 18 16.10 -9.39 13.34
CA CYS A 18 15.42 -8.95 12.13
C CYS A 18 14.08 -8.25 12.44
N SER A 19 13.32 -8.77 13.41
CA SER A 19 12.03 -8.18 13.80
C SER A 19 12.23 -6.79 14.44
N ILE A 20 13.24 -6.66 15.31
CA ILE A 20 13.60 -5.37 15.92
C ILE A 20 14.08 -4.39 14.84
N ALA A 21 14.95 -4.82 13.91
CA ALA A 21 15.40 -3.99 12.80
C ALA A 21 14.25 -3.50 11.90
N ALA A 22 13.20 -4.32 11.70
CA ALA A 22 11.99 -3.91 10.97
C ALA A 22 11.20 -2.81 11.69
N PHE A 23 11.19 -2.79 13.03
CA PHE A 23 10.58 -1.71 13.82
C PHE A 23 11.47 -0.46 13.94
N TYR A 24 12.78 -0.58 13.69
CA TYR A 24 13.74 0.54 13.65
C TYR A 24 13.96 1.13 12.25
N GLY A 25 13.16 0.74 11.26
CA GLY A 25 13.14 1.42 9.97
C GLY A 25 12.95 2.92 10.20
N ALA A 26 13.88 3.73 9.70
CA ALA A 26 13.80 5.19 9.70
C ALA A 26 12.40 5.65 9.24
N PRO A 27 11.93 6.87 9.57
CA PRO A 27 10.71 7.40 8.97
C PRO A 27 10.87 7.32 7.45
N ALA A 28 10.22 6.34 6.85
CA ALA A 28 10.18 6.19 5.42
C ALA A 28 9.24 7.29 4.95
N ASP A 29 9.80 8.44 4.56
CA ASP A 29 9.13 9.61 3.96
C ASP A 29 8.38 9.29 2.64
N ALA A 30 8.11 8.02 2.39
CA ALA A 30 7.61 7.46 1.15
C ALA A 30 6.23 6.81 1.28
N GLN A 31 5.65 6.74 2.48
CA GLN A 31 4.35 6.12 2.73
C GLN A 31 3.22 7.14 2.61
N GLU A 32 2.32 6.91 1.66
CA GLU A 32 1.12 7.71 1.48
C GLU A 32 -0.11 6.83 1.66
N PHE A 33 -1.01 7.25 2.54
CA PHE A 33 -2.33 6.64 2.72
C PHE A 33 -3.40 7.64 2.32
N SER A 34 -4.29 7.22 1.42
CA SER A 34 -5.40 8.04 0.94
C SER A 34 -6.72 7.30 1.10
N LEU A 35 -7.76 8.06 1.46
CA LEU A 35 -9.13 7.57 1.49
C LEU A 35 -9.96 8.44 0.55
N PHE A 36 -10.62 7.79 -0.41
CA PHE A 36 -11.55 8.42 -1.34
C PHE A 36 -12.95 7.95 -1.02
N ALA A 37 -13.94 8.84 -1.08
CA ALA A 37 -15.35 8.49 -0.93
C ALA A 37 -16.23 9.48 -1.68
N GLY A 38 -17.38 9.04 -2.18
CA GLY A 38 -18.31 9.90 -2.90
C GLY A 38 -19.66 9.26 -3.16
N SER A 39 -20.63 10.10 -3.50
CA SER A 39 -21.94 9.65 -4.00
C SER A 39 -21.81 9.16 -5.43
N LEU A 40 -22.52 8.07 -5.75
CA LEU A 40 -22.62 7.49 -7.08
C LEU A 40 -24.07 7.57 -7.57
N TRP A 41 -24.26 7.95 -8.84
CA TRP A 41 -25.57 8.00 -9.50
C TRP A 41 -25.48 7.29 -10.84
N GLY A 42 -26.41 6.35 -11.11
CA GLY A 42 -26.44 5.62 -12.37
C GLY A 42 -27.65 4.69 -12.48
N GLY A 43 -28.12 4.43 -13.70
CA GLY A 43 -29.25 3.52 -13.93
C GLY A 43 -30.59 3.96 -13.33
N GLY A 44 -30.72 5.21 -12.88
CA GLY A 44 -31.88 5.71 -12.14
C GLY A 44 -31.76 5.59 -10.62
N ASP A 45 -30.67 4.99 -10.12
CA ASP A 45 -30.44 4.75 -8.68
C ASP A 45 -29.29 5.58 -8.11
N ARG A 46 -29.23 5.60 -6.77
CA ARG A 46 -28.18 6.24 -5.97
C ARG A 46 -27.43 5.18 -5.17
N SER A 47 -26.11 5.33 -5.11
CA SER A 47 -25.23 4.53 -4.28
C SER A 47 -24.08 5.40 -3.76
N TYR A 48 -23.05 4.76 -3.22
CA TYR A 48 -21.80 5.41 -2.82
C TYR A 48 -20.62 4.53 -3.25
N ALA A 49 -19.47 5.15 -3.45
CA ALA A 49 -18.23 4.46 -3.76
C ALA A 49 -17.14 4.98 -2.81
N TRP A 50 -16.16 4.13 -2.53
CA TRP A 50 -15.01 4.50 -1.74
C TRP A 50 -13.77 3.70 -2.15
N ALA A 51 -12.59 4.22 -1.83
CA ALA A 51 -11.34 3.50 -2.04
C ALA A 51 -10.33 3.82 -0.94
N PHE A 52 -9.59 2.80 -0.52
CA PHE A 52 -8.42 2.95 0.34
C PHE A 52 -7.18 2.70 -0.51
N ASP A 53 -6.27 3.67 -0.57
CA ASP A 53 -5.04 3.60 -1.35
C ASP A 53 -3.83 3.72 -0.44
N TYR A 54 -2.86 2.84 -0.65
CA TYR A 54 -1.54 2.92 -0.06
C TYR A 54 -0.50 2.97 -1.16
N GLN A 55 0.43 3.93 -1.08
CA GLN A 55 1.57 4.00 -1.97
C GLN A 55 2.88 4.08 -1.19
N GLU A 56 3.86 3.29 -1.64
CA GLU A 56 5.25 3.33 -1.21
C GLU A 56 6.10 3.95 -2.32
N GLY A 57 6.66 5.12 -2.04
CA GLY A 57 7.63 5.79 -2.90
C GLY A 57 8.94 4.99 -2.99
N LEU A 58 9.26 4.49 -4.18
CA LEU A 58 10.55 3.84 -4.44
C LEU A 58 11.64 4.86 -4.77
N SER A 59 11.24 5.99 -5.36
CA SER A 59 12.11 7.14 -5.65
C SER A 59 11.28 8.42 -5.77
N ALA A 60 11.93 9.55 -6.07
CA ALA A 60 11.23 10.79 -6.40
C ALA A 60 10.34 10.69 -7.66
N HIS A 61 10.56 9.67 -8.52
CA HIS A 61 9.88 9.52 -9.81
C HIS A 61 9.07 8.23 -9.93
N THR A 62 9.11 7.36 -8.92
CA THR A 62 8.47 6.04 -9.00
C THR A 62 7.89 5.59 -7.68
N ALA A 63 6.82 4.79 -7.73
CA ALA A 63 6.21 4.18 -6.56
C ALA A 63 5.50 2.86 -6.88
N LEU A 64 5.24 2.09 -5.84
CA LEU A 64 4.35 0.95 -5.87
C LEU A 64 3.13 1.24 -5.01
N GLY A 65 1.96 0.81 -5.45
CA GLY A 65 0.71 1.04 -4.75
C GLY A 65 -0.17 -0.19 -4.66
N PHE A 66 -0.99 -0.22 -3.61
CA PHE A 66 -2.09 -1.13 -3.42
C PHE A 66 -3.36 -0.32 -3.14
N THR A 67 -4.43 -0.65 -3.83
CA THR A 67 -5.72 0.04 -3.65
C THR A 67 -6.82 -0.98 -3.45
N TRP A 68 -7.71 -0.74 -2.49
CA TRP A 68 -8.98 -1.45 -2.35
C TRP A 68 -10.11 -0.53 -2.79
N TYR A 69 -10.94 -0.99 -3.71
CA TYR A 69 -12.08 -0.27 -4.26
C TYR A 69 -13.40 -0.89 -3.80
N ASN A 70 -14.34 -0.02 -3.51
CA ASN A 70 -15.77 -0.28 -3.54
C ASN A 70 -16.39 0.67 -4.57
N GLU A 71 -16.89 0.12 -5.68
CA GLU A 71 -17.43 0.93 -6.79
C GLU A 71 -18.95 1.17 -6.65
N GLY A 72 -19.51 0.89 -5.48
CA GLY A 72 -20.93 1.02 -5.21
C GLY A 72 -21.78 -0.13 -5.71
N HIS A 73 -23.05 -0.08 -5.32
CA HIS A 73 -24.03 -1.14 -5.49
C HIS A 73 -25.24 -0.57 -6.23
N ILE A 74 -25.16 -0.52 -7.56
CA ILE A 74 -26.29 -0.21 -8.45
C ILE A 74 -26.90 -1.56 -8.90
N PRO A 75 -28.23 -1.68 -9.13
CA PRO A 75 -28.82 -2.96 -9.51
C PRO A 75 -28.10 -3.62 -10.69
N ASN A 76 -27.76 -4.90 -10.54
CA ASN A 76 -26.98 -5.72 -11.46
C ASN A 76 -25.51 -5.31 -11.65
N HIS A 77 -24.97 -4.39 -10.84
CA HIS A 77 -23.57 -3.96 -10.87
C HIS A 77 -22.99 -3.94 -9.45
N HIS A 78 -22.12 -4.91 -9.17
CA HIS A 78 -21.31 -4.99 -7.95
C HIS A 78 -19.86 -5.15 -8.38
N ARG A 79 -19.03 -4.13 -8.17
CA ARG A 79 -17.58 -4.26 -8.29
C ARG A 79 -16.95 -3.73 -7.02
N ASP A 80 -16.47 -4.65 -6.22
CA ASP A 80 -15.42 -4.39 -5.25
C ASP A 80 -14.17 -5.10 -5.77
N GLY A 81 -13.00 -4.56 -5.49
CA GLY A 81 -11.78 -5.17 -5.98
C GLY A 81 -10.54 -4.53 -5.42
N GLN A 82 -9.41 -5.11 -5.79
CA GLN A 82 -8.10 -4.62 -5.42
C GLN A 82 -7.24 -4.41 -6.66
N ALA A 83 -6.39 -3.39 -6.61
CA ALA A 83 -5.35 -3.15 -7.58
C ALA A 83 -3.98 -3.17 -6.92
N VAL A 84 -3.00 -3.65 -7.68
CA VAL A 84 -1.58 -3.44 -7.40
C VAL A 84 -1.02 -2.69 -8.59
N GLN A 85 -0.39 -1.55 -8.37
CA GLN A 85 0.04 -0.66 -9.45
C GLN A 85 1.47 -0.21 -9.28
N PHE A 86 2.16 -0.07 -10.40
CA PHE A 86 3.40 0.68 -10.50
C PHE A 86 3.10 2.08 -11.02
N TRP A 87 3.69 3.09 -10.38
CA TRP A 87 3.43 4.50 -10.65
C TRP A 87 4.68 5.21 -11.13
N GLY A 88 4.54 5.98 -12.21
CA GLY A 88 5.47 7.05 -12.57
C GLY A 88 5.03 8.36 -11.94
N ARG A 89 5.98 9.17 -11.46
CA ARG A 89 5.77 10.45 -10.77
C ARG A 89 6.67 11.53 -11.38
N VAL A 90 6.13 12.72 -11.53
CA VAL A 90 6.85 13.92 -11.99
C VAL A 90 6.66 15.01 -10.94
N PRO A 91 7.65 15.23 -10.05
CA PRO A 91 7.60 16.34 -9.10
C PRO A 91 7.80 17.67 -9.83
N LEU A 92 6.92 18.63 -9.55
CA LEU A 92 6.93 19.97 -10.13
C LEU A 92 7.08 21.01 -9.01
N GLU A 93 7.56 22.20 -9.36
CA GLU A 93 7.62 23.37 -8.49
C GLU A 93 8.22 23.04 -7.11
N ASN A 94 9.48 22.60 -7.10
CA ASN A 94 10.19 22.17 -5.89
C ASN A 94 9.42 21.11 -5.07
N ARG A 95 8.72 20.18 -5.73
CA ARG A 95 7.92 19.09 -5.14
C ARG A 95 6.64 19.55 -4.43
N ARG A 96 6.16 20.77 -4.67
CA ARG A 96 4.85 21.21 -4.16
C ARG A 96 3.68 20.55 -4.89
N PHE A 97 3.91 20.14 -6.14
CA PHE A 97 2.95 19.38 -6.93
C PHE A 97 3.62 18.12 -7.46
N VAL A 98 2.86 17.03 -7.55
CA VAL A 98 3.31 15.79 -8.18
C VAL A 98 2.24 15.36 -9.18
N LEU A 99 2.62 15.22 -10.44
CA LEU A 99 1.79 14.54 -11.44
C LEU A 99 2.18 13.06 -11.43
N SER A 100 1.20 12.17 -11.40
CA SER A 100 1.46 10.74 -11.36
C SER A 100 0.50 9.96 -12.26
N ALA A 101 0.98 8.82 -12.76
CA ALA A 101 0.18 7.87 -13.52
C ALA A 101 0.59 6.44 -13.16
N GLY A 102 -0.40 5.57 -12.97
CA GLY A 102 -0.23 4.21 -12.48
C GLY A 102 -0.77 3.17 -13.46
N VAL A 103 -0.11 2.03 -13.54
CA VAL A 103 -0.57 0.87 -14.31
C VAL A 103 -0.35 -0.41 -13.52
N GLY A 104 -1.31 -1.33 -13.61
CA GLY A 104 -1.19 -2.64 -12.99
C GLY A 104 -2.50 -3.42 -13.00
N PRO A 105 -2.47 -4.68 -12.52
CA PRO A 105 -3.66 -5.51 -12.46
C PRO A 105 -4.70 -4.95 -11.49
N TYR A 106 -5.96 -5.02 -11.89
CA TYR A 106 -7.15 -4.85 -11.07
C TYR A 106 -7.90 -6.18 -11.04
N ARG A 107 -8.41 -6.57 -9.86
CA ARG A 107 -9.29 -7.74 -9.71
C ARG A 107 -10.42 -7.44 -8.76
#